data_AF-A0A0Q9QF87-F1
#
_entry.id   AF-A0A0Q9QF87-F1
#
_cell.length_a   1.000
_cell.length_b   1.000
_cell.length_c   1.000
_cell.angle_alpha   90.00
_cell.angle_beta   90.00
_cell.angle_gamma   90.00
#
_symmetry.space_group_name_H-M   'P 1'
#
loop_
_entity.id
_entity.type
_entity.pdbx_description
1 polymer ?
#
loop_
_entity_poly.entity_id
_entity_poly.type
_entity_poly.pdbx_seq_one_letter_code
_entity_poly.pdbx_strand_id
1 'polypeptide(L)'
;MRIAVETGGFTSAADACRTGNQISALQCESLAGKLGGYAGMAGDDATSADFAASYDEGARQALDTLAELTHAYIGLGRLLTATGTNHRDAEAASAAVSAYSGGSLDEDDYVRVSPASPPSCLGANPVSLGTVETFILDHIEGFVWPGADTDLLLDAAATWRRAGAGVADLESHCDIAAGFLEHQVSPEIPLALSALAELRSLIGDTADALVSVGTSCEEYADAVRDTHDRTRALLTEIGQMVVEGAVISAIVGGITGGLGAGAAGSAALARIGAQAPRFHALLVGLRATGTATAGRLRTAGDGLRTVRTRVEKFARVPARGERGSMKVPGGWGGARGIPARPRPDVTDEKLNNYVSNLFKGTKNDSRVGDGTTMDAIRAESATGEATHGRMHAIKGRETLRGLERWLRQNPDASGPDRQVAESLINELKDVLTP
;
A
#
# COMPACT_ATOMS: atom_id res chain seq x y z
N MET A 1 -11.03 8.05 41.65
CA MET A 1 -11.42 8.25 40.23
C MET A 1 -12.60 7.34 39.95
N ARG A 2 -13.72 7.91 39.49
CA ARG A 2 -14.93 7.15 39.16
C ARG A 2 -14.77 6.62 37.75
N ILE A 3 -14.86 5.31 37.55
CA ILE A 3 -14.85 4.67 36.23
C ILE A 3 -16.31 4.53 35.79
N ALA A 4 -16.62 4.95 34.57
CA ALA A 4 -17.93 4.82 33.96
C ALA A 4 -17.73 4.56 32.48
N VAL A 5 -17.93 3.30 32.07
CA VAL A 5 -17.67 2.84 30.71
C VAL A 5 -18.91 2.12 30.19
N GLU A 6 -19.43 2.61 29.08
CA GLU A 6 -20.37 1.89 28.23
C GLU A 6 -19.55 1.09 27.21
N THR A 7 -19.50 -0.23 27.37
CA THR A 7 -18.70 -1.13 26.49
C THR A 7 -19.09 -1.03 25.01
N GLY A 8 -20.28 -0.50 24.71
CA GLY A 8 -20.71 -0.13 23.36
C GLY A 8 -19.85 0.97 22.72
N GLY A 9 -19.35 1.96 23.49
CA GLY A 9 -18.53 3.06 22.96
C GLY A 9 -17.20 2.59 22.36
N PHE A 10 -16.51 1.66 23.02
CA PHE A 10 -15.28 1.06 22.49
C PHE A 10 -15.53 0.22 21.23
N THR A 11 -16.66 -0.49 21.19
CA THR A 11 -17.05 -1.31 20.01
C THR A 11 -17.33 -0.39 18.82
N SER A 12 -18.13 0.67 19.01
CA SER A 12 -18.42 1.65 17.96
C SER A 12 -17.16 2.40 17.48
N ALA A 13 -16.22 2.71 18.39
CA ALA A 13 -14.94 3.31 18.02
C ALA A 13 -14.08 2.35 17.17
N ALA A 14 -14.05 1.06 17.50
CA ALA A 14 -13.36 0.04 16.70
C ALA A 14 -14.01 -0.14 15.32
N ASP A 15 -15.34 -0.07 15.24
CA ASP A 15 -16.09 -0.14 13.97
C ASP A 15 -15.79 1.07 13.06
N ALA A 16 -15.63 2.26 13.64
CA ALA A 16 -15.18 3.44 12.90
C ALA A 16 -13.75 3.26 12.35
N CYS A 17 -12.83 2.68 13.13
CA CYS A 17 -11.51 2.31 12.63
C CYS A 17 -11.56 1.25 11.51
N ARG A 18 -12.46 0.27 11.60
CA ARG A 18 -12.66 -0.73 10.54
C ARG A 18 -13.16 -0.10 9.25
N THR A 19 -14.12 0.82 9.36
CA THR A 19 -14.64 1.58 8.20
C THR A 19 -13.52 2.39 7.56
N GLY A 20 -12.72 3.10 8.36
CA GLY A 20 -11.54 3.84 7.89
C GLY A 20 -10.51 2.94 7.20
N ASN A 21 -10.22 1.75 7.73
CA ASN A 21 -9.35 0.77 7.11
C ASN A 21 -9.87 0.32 5.72
N GLN A 22 -11.14 -0.03 5.60
CA GLN A 22 -11.71 -0.52 4.34
C GLN A 22 -11.73 0.57 3.26
N ILE A 23 -12.07 1.81 3.63
CA ILE A 23 -12.04 2.95 2.70
C ILE A 23 -10.60 3.28 2.30
N SER A 24 -9.65 3.28 3.25
CA SER A 24 -8.23 3.52 2.96
C SER A 24 -7.66 2.45 2.02
N ALA A 25 -8.02 1.17 2.22
CA ALA A 25 -7.63 0.07 1.35
C ALA A 25 -8.15 0.27 -0.09
N LEU A 26 -9.42 0.64 -0.25
CA LEU A 26 -10.01 0.95 -1.55
C LEU A 26 -9.30 2.11 -2.25
N GLN A 27 -8.95 3.17 -1.52
CA GLN A 27 -8.21 4.30 -2.05
C GLN A 27 -6.79 3.92 -2.49
N CYS A 28 -6.10 3.10 -1.69
CA CYS A 28 -4.75 2.59 -2.00
C CYS A 28 -4.74 1.77 -3.30
N GLU A 29 -5.63 0.78 -3.43
CA GLU A 29 -5.75 -0.05 -4.64
C GLU A 29 -6.21 0.77 -5.86
N SER A 30 -7.15 1.70 -5.68
CA SER A 30 -7.63 2.58 -6.75
C SER A 30 -6.52 3.47 -7.31
N LEU A 31 -5.68 4.03 -6.42
CA LEU A 31 -4.53 4.82 -6.82
C LEU A 31 -3.50 3.94 -7.53
N ALA A 32 -3.10 2.81 -6.94
CA ALA A 32 -2.12 1.89 -7.54
C ALA A 32 -2.53 1.45 -8.96
N GLY A 33 -3.79 1.07 -9.15
CA GLY A 33 -4.32 0.68 -10.45
C GLY A 33 -4.26 1.80 -11.49
N LYS A 34 -4.56 3.05 -11.10
CA LYS A 34 -4.48 4.21 -12.01
C LYS A 34 -3.05 4.59 -12.36
N LEU A 35 -2.12 4.51 -11.40
CA LEU A 35 -0.71 4.81 -11.63
C LEU A 35 -0.09 3.88 -12.68
N GLY A 36 -0.62 2.66 -12.84
CA GLY A 36 -0.24 1.75 -13.92
C GLY A 36 -0.43 2.33 -15.33
N GLY A 37 -1.31 3.32 -15.51
CA GLY A 37 -1.56 3.99 -16.78
C GLY A 37 -0.61 5.14 -17.12
N TYR A 38 0.31 5.51 -16.21
CA TYR A 38 1.16 6.70 -16.34
C TYR A 38 2.62 6.38 -16.71
N ALA A 39 2.87 5.18 -17.21
CA ALA A 39 4.19 4.80 -17.70
C ALA A 39 4.64 5.72 -18.84
N GLY A 40 5.88 6.20 -18.79
CA GLY A 40 6.47 7.03 -19.87
C GLY A 40 5.95 8.46 -20.01
N MET A 41 5.08 8.96 -19.11
CA MET A 41 4.49 10.29 -19.23
C MET A 41 5.50 11.45 -19.18
N ALA A 42 6.68 11.27 -18.58
CA ALA A 42 7.67 12.32 -18.38
C ALA A 42 8.56 12.59 -19.63
N GLY A 43 8.57 11.68 -20.61
CA GLY A 43 9.56 11.72 -21.70
C GLY A 43 10.85 10.97 -21.34
N ASP A 44 11.80 10.91 -22.28
CA ASP A 44 13.12 10.26 -22.11
C ASP A 44 14.29 11.20 -22.45
N ASP A 45 14.03 12.51 -22.45
CA ASP A 45 15.03 13.52 -22.78
C ASP A 45 15.79 14.06 -21.55
N ALA A 46 16.90 14.77 -21.80
CA ALA A 46 17.76 15.32 -20.76
C ALA A 46 17.11 16.38 -19.85
N THR A 47 15.89 16.83 -20.14
CA THR A 47 15.12 17.76 -19.28
C THR A 47 14.14 17.02 -18.35
N SER A 48 13.91 15.73 -18.58
CA SER A 48 12.95 14.89 -17.83
C SER A 48 13.56 14.13 -16.66
N ALA A 49 14.86 13.86 -16.69
CA ALA A 49 15.52 12.91 -15.77
C ALA A 49 15.29 13.20 -14.27
N ASP A 50 15.50 14.46 -13.84
CA ASP A 50 15.36 14.83 -12.42
C ASP A 50 13.91 14.73 -11.92
N PHE A 51 12.97 15.16 -12.76
CA PHE A 51 11.54 15.06 -12.48
C PHE A 51 11.13 13.59 -12.40
N ALA A 52 11.51 12.78 -13.40
CA ALA A 52 11.12 11.39 -13.48
C ALA A 52 11.65 10.57 -12.29
N ALA A 53 12.93 10.71 -11.95
CA ALA A 53 13.53 10.02 -10.81
C ALA A 53 12.85 10.42 -9.48
N SER A 54 12.51 11.70 -9.31
CA SER A 54 11.85 12.18 -8.09
C SER A 54 10.38 11.76 -8.03
N TYR A 55 9.70 11.69 -9.17
CA TYR A 55 8.31 11.23 -9.28
C TYR A 55 8.20 9.75 -8.97
N ASP A 56 9.04 8.91 -9.58
CA ASP A 56 8.99 7.45 -9.40
C ASP A 56 9.21 7.07 -7.92
N GLU A 57 10.20 7.68 -7.28
CA GLU A 57 10.46 7.49 -5.85
C GLU A 57 9.30 8.01 -4.99
N GLY A 58 8.80 9.22 -5.29
CA GLY A 58 7.67 9.82 -4.57
C GLY A 58 6.38 9.00 -4.68
N ALA A 59 6.09 8.45 -5.87
CA ALA A 59 4.92 7.64 -6.13
C ALA A 59 4.96 6.31 -5.37
N ARG A 60 6.12 5.62 -5.38
CA ARG A 60 6.34 4.40 -4.58
C ARG A 60 6.18 4.69 -3.09
N GLN A 61 6.82 5.75 -2.61
CA GLN A 61 6.77 6.14 -1.21
C GLN A 61 5.35 6.51 -0.76
N ALA A 62 4.54 7.14 -1.62
CA ALA A 62 3.14 7.45 -1.33
C ALA A 62 2.28 6.19 -1.18
N LEU A 63 2.42 5.20 -2.08
CA LEU A 63 1.70 3.93 -1.98
C LEU A 63 2.09 3.13 -0.73
N ASP A 64 3.40 3.07 -0.42
CA ASP A 64 3.89 2.43 0.81
C ASP A 64 3.30 3.10 2.06
N THR A 65 3.24 4.43 2.10
CA THR A 65 2.64 5.18 3.21
C THR A 65 1.13 4.92 3.34
N LEU A 66 0.38 4.88 2.24
CA LEU A 66 -1.06 4.57 2.28
C LEU A 66 -1.34 3.15 2.77
N ALA A 67 -0.51 2.18 2.36
CA ALA A 67 -0.61 0.82 2.87
C ALA A 67 -0.37 0.77 4.38
N GLU A 68 0.63 1.49 4.89
CA GLU A 68 0.89 1.57 6.33
C GLU A 68 -0.22 2.29 7.10
N LEU A 69 -0.79 3.37 6.57
CA LEU A 69 -1.96 4.02 7.17
C LEU A 69 -3.17 3.06 7.23
N THR A 70 -3.40 2.31 6.16
CA THR A 70 -4.43 1.26 6.13
C THR A 70 -4.20 0.26 7.26
N HIS A 71 -2.95 -0.18 7.47
CA HIS A 71 -2.60 -1.12 8.54
C HIS A 71 -2.64 -0.49 9.94
N ALA A 72 -2.44 0.82 10.07
CA ALA A 72 -2.52 1.55 11.34
C ALA A 72 -3.93 1.46 11.96
N TYR A 73 -4.97 1.57 11.14
CA TYR A 73 -6.35 1.39 11.57
C TYR A 73 -6.62 -0.01 12.14
N ILE A 74 -5.93 -1.04 11.65
CA ILE A 74 -6.01 -2.41 12.18
C ILE A 74 -5.47 -2.44 13.61
N GLY A 75 -4.29 -1.84 13.83
CA GLY A 75 -3.67 -1.76 15.15
C GLY A 75 -4.54 -1.04 16.17
N LEU A 76 -5.05 0.15 15.80
CA LEU A 76 -5.92 0.94 16.68
C LEU A 76 -7.26 0.25 16.96
N GLY A 77 -7.94 -0.26 15.92
CA GLY A 77 -9.23 -0.92 16.09
C GLY A 77 -9.14 -2.18 16.98
N ARG A 78 -8.06 -2.95 16.85
CA ARG A 78 -7.80 -4.11 17.72
C ARG A 78 -7.53 -3.70 19.17
N LEU A 79 -6.78 -2.62 19.41
CA LEU A 79 -6.54 -2.08 20.77
C LEU A 79 -7.84 -1.59 21.42
N LEU A 80 -8.70 -0.90 20.67
CA LEU A 80 -10.00 -0.44 21.15
C LEU A 80 -10.93 -1.62 21.49
N THR A 81 -10.95 -2.64 20.64
CA THR A 81 -11.70 -3.89 20.87
C THR A 81 -11.22 -4.62 22.13
N ALA A 82 -9.90 -4.73 22.31
CA ALA A 82 -9.30 -5.35 23.49
C ALA A 82 -9.67 -4.57 24.77
N THR A 83 -9.54 -3.24 24.73
CA THR A 83 -9.90 -2.36 25.85
C THR A 83 -11.37 -2.52 26.25
N GLY A 84 -12.28 -2.49 25.27
CA GLY A 84 -13.72 -2.68 25.52
C GLY A 84 -14.05 -4.06 26.10
N THR A 85 -13.34 -5.10 25.67
CA THR A 85 -13.50 -6.46 26.20
C THR A 85 -13.02 -6.56 27.64
N ASN A 86 -11.88 -5.96 27.98
CA ASN A 86 -11.39 -5.93 29.35
C ASN A 86 -12.38 -5.25 30.32
N HIS A 87 -13.00 -4.14 29.90
CA HIS A 87 -14.03 -3.47 30.72
C HIS A 87 -15.28 -4.33 30.90
N ARG A 88 -15.74 -4.97 29.83
CA ARG A 88 -16.88 -5.90 29.87
C ARG A 88 -16.62 -7.06 30.83
N ASP A 89 -15.44 -7.66 30.76
CA ASP A 89 -15.05 -8.78 31.62
C ASP A 89 -14.92 -8.33 33.09
N ALA A 90 -14.38 -7.14 33.33
CA ALA A 90 -14.27 -6.57 34.68
C ALA A 90 -15.65 -6.27 35.30
N GLU A 91 -16.60 -5.77 34.50
CA GLU A 91 -17.97 -5.52 34.93
C GLU A 91 -18.70 -6.84 35.24
N ALA A 92 -18.58 -7.84 34.34
CA ALA A 92 -19.16 -9.17 34.55
C ALA A 92 -18.62 -9.84 35.82
N ALA A 93 -17.30 -9.73 36.07
CA ALA A 93 -16.68 -10.26 37.29
C ALA A 93 -17.13 -9.52 38.56
N SER A 94 -17.40 -8.21 38.47
CA SER A 94 -17.82 -7.38 39.60
C SER A 94 -19.29 -7.58 39.97
N ALA A 95 -20.15 -7.91 38.99
CA ALA A 95 -21.58 -8.06 39.19
C ALA A 95 -22.00 -9.36 39.90
N ALA A 96 -21.10 -10.34 40.09
CA ALA A 96 -21.42 -11.69 40.61
C ALA A 96 -22.62 -12.38 39.93
N VAL A 97 -22.98 -11.94 38.73
CA VAL A 97 -23.99 -12.56 37.87
C VAL A 97 -23.24 -13.36 36.82
N SER A 98 -23.67 -14.61 36.59
CA SER A 98 -23.20 -15.42 35.47
C SER A 98 -23.67 -14.77 34.16
N ALA A 99 -22.97 -13.75 33.70
CA ALA A 99 -23.20 -13.14 32.41
C ALA A 99 -22.60 -14.05 31.34
N TYR A 100 -23.39 -14.35 30.31
CA TYR A 100 -22.89 -15.01 29.11
C TYR A 100 -21.88 -14.07 28.43
N SER A 101 -20.59 -14.32 28.60
CA SER A 101 -19.53 -13.72 27.79
C SER A 101 -19.45 -14.52 26.49
N GLY A 102 -20.41 -14.29 25.58
CA GLY A 102 -20.29 -14.79 24.22
C GLY A 102 -18.98 -14.25 23.64
N GLY A 103 -17.99 -15.11 23.43
CA GLY A 103 -16.81 -14.74 22.66
C GLY A 103 -17.28 -14.25 21.30
N SER A 104 -16.90 -13.05 20.89
CA SER A 104 -17.08 -12.67 19.49
C SER A 104 -16.35 -13.72 18.68
N LEU A 105 -17.08 -14.41 17.81
CA LEU A 105 -16.47 -15.28 16.83
C LEU A 105 -15.49 -14.43 16.00
N ASP A 106 -14.34 -15.03 15.81
CA ASP A 106 -13.13 -14.54 15.18
C ASP A 106 -13.41 -14.22 13.70
N GLU A 107 -13.78 -12.98 13.36
CA GLU A 107 -13.74 -12.48 11.99
C GLU A 107 -13.10 -11.08 12.02
N ASP A 108 -11.78 -11.05 11.88
CA ASP A 108 -11.01 -9.82 11.70
C ASP A 108 -11.29 -9.28 10.29
N ASP A 109 -12.42 -8.57 10.12
CA ASP A 109 -12.92 -7.96 8.87
C ASP A 109 -12.04 -6.79 8.34
N TYR A 110 -10.81 -6.68 8.81
CA TYR A 110 -9.85 -5.68 8.37
C TYR A 110 -9.16 -6.12 7.08
N VAL A 111 -8.99 -5.16 6.18
CA VAL A 111 -8.32 -5.36 4.89
C VAL A 111 -6.84 -5.00 5.03
N ARG A 112 -5.99 -5.87 4.46
CA ARG A 112 -4.56 -5.60 4.27
C ARG A 112 -4.29 -5.38 2.79
N VAL A 113 -3.60 -4.30 2.47
CA VAL A 113 -3.14 -3.99 1.12
C VAL A 113 -1.63 -4.11 1.03
N SER A 114 -1.16 -4.43 -0.17
CA SER A 114 0.25 -4.45 -0.56
C SER A 114 0.31 -4.08 -2.05
N PRO A 115 0.13 -2.79 -2.37
CA PRO A 115 0.01 -2.35 -3.76
C PRO A 115 1.29 -2.67 -4.54
N ALA A 116 1.14 -3.01 -5.82
CA ALA A 116 2.28 -3.15 -6.72
C ALA A 116 2.99 -1.79 -6.91
N SER A 117 4.31 -1.82 -7.09
CA SER A 117 5.05 -0.61 -7.42
C SER A 117 4.58 -0.05 -8.77
N PRO A 118 4.43 1.28 -8.89
CA PRO A 118 4.01 1.89 -10.13
C PRO A 118 5.11 1.73 -11.20
N PRO A 119 4.76 1.71 -12.50
CA PRO A 119 5.76 1.74 -13.56
C PRO A 119 6.50 3.07 -13.55
N SER A 120 7.70 3.09 -14.15
CA SER A 120 8.45 4.34 -14.29
C SER A 120 7.71 5.33 -15.20
N CYS A 121 7.68 6.60 -14.80
CA CYS A 121 7.17 7.67 -15.63
C CYS A 121 8.16 8.10 -16.73
N LEU A 122 9.42 7.64 -16.70
CA LEU A 122 10.39 7.87 -17.77
C LEU A 122 10.06 7.00 -18.98
N GLY A 123 10.02 7.59 -20.18
CA GLY A 123 9.77 6.83 -21.40
C GLY A 123 9.69 7.67 -22.66
N ALA A 124 10.07 7.05 -23.78
CA ALA A 124 10.07 7.71 -25.09
C ALA A 124 8.64 7.88 -25.60
N ASN A 125 8.26 9.11 -25.96
CA ASN A 125 7.03 9.37 -26.70
C ASN A 125 7.35 9.80 -28.13
N PRO A 126 6.52 9.41 -29.12
CA PRO A 126 6.74 9.77 -30.51
C PRO A 126 6.68 11.30 -30.68
N VAL A 127 7.75 11.87 -31.23
CA VAL A 127 7.83 13.30 -31.53
C VAL A 127 7.06 13.59 -32.82
N SER A 128 6.05 14.45 -32.74
CA SER A 128 5.27 14.90 -33.89
C SER A 128 5.77 16.25 -34.40
N LEU A 129 6.75 16.24 -35.31
CA LEU A 129 7.27 17.42 -35.99
C LEU A 129 7.17 17.28 -37.51
N GLY A 130 6.93 18.39 -38.22
CA GLY A 130 6.95 18.44 -39.67
C GLY A 130 8.37 18.49 -40.24
N THR A 131 8.54 18.15 -41.52
CA THR A 131 9.87 18.06 -42.18
C THR A 131 10.71 19.33 -42.06
N VAL A 132 10.08 20.51 -42.16
CA VAL A 132 10.79 21.81 -42.04
C VAL A 132 11.23 22.06 -40.60
N GLU A 133 10.38 21.71 -39.63
CA GLU A 133 10.69 21.85 -38.20
C GLU A 133 11.84 20.94 -37.81
N THR A 134 11.79 19.67 -38.22
CA THR A 134 12.88 18.70 -38.03
C THR A 134 14.17 19.21 -38.66
N PHE A 135 14.14 19.68 -39.91
CA PHE A 135 15.32 20.23 -40.56
C PHE A 135 15.91 21.42 -39.79
N ILE A 136 15.11 22.36 -39.31
CA ILE A 136 15.61 23.51 -38.55
C ILE A 136 16.26 23.03 -37.25
N LEU A 137 15.58 22.16 -36.49
CA LEU A 137 16.07 21.67 -35.20
C LEU A 137 17.34 20.82 -35.33
N ASP A 138 17.50 20.04 -36.40
CA ASP A 138 18.71 19.27 -36.69
C ASP A 138 19.97 20.15 -36.82
N HIS A 139 19.79 21.45 -37.14
CA HIS A 139 20.88 22.42 -37.23
C HIS A 139 21.10 23.23 -35.94
N ILE A 140 20.29 22.99 -34.90
CA ILE A 140 20.45 23.62 -33.59
C ILE A 140 21.15 22.63 -32.66
N GLU A 141 22.47 22.69 -32.67
CA GLU A 141 23.31 21.85 -31.82
C GLU A 141 22.88 21.93 -30.35
N GLY A 142 22.71 20.79 -29.68
CA GLY A 142 22.37 20.73 -28.25
C GLY A 142 20.90 20.95 -27.91
N PHE A 143 20.03 21.26 -28.89
CA PHE A 143 18.59 21.28 -28.66
C PHE A 143 17.99 19.87 -28.72
N VAL A 144 17.12 19.57 -27.77
CA VAL A 144 16.28 18.37 -27.76
C VAL A 144 14.84 18.82 -27.60
N TRP A 145 13.96 18.26 -28.43
CA TRP A 145 12.53 18.44 -28.28
C TRP A 145 12.04 17.71 -27.01
N PRO A 146 11.41 18.39 -26.02
CA PRO A 146 10.92 17.73 -24.82
C PRO A 146 9.87 16.67 -25.14
N GLY A 147 10.06 15.46 -24.64
CA GLY A 147 9.28 14.26 -25.00
C GLY A 147 8.11 13.94 -24.07
N ALA A 148 7.76 14.81 -23.12
CA ALA A 148 6.71 14.50 -22.15
C ALA A 148 5.32 14.44 -22.78
N ASP A 149 4.49 13.49 -22.33
CA ASP A 149 3.06 13.45 -22.63
C ASP A 149 2.32 14.35 -21.63
N THR A 150 2.04 15.58 -22.07
CA THR A 150 1.47 16.61 -21.20
C THR A 150 0.01 16.33 -20.83
N ASP A 151 -0.73 15.60 -21.66
CA ASP A 151 -2.11 15.23 -21.36
C ASP A 151 -2.15 14.13 -20.30
N LEU A 152 -1.24 13.14 -20.43
CA LEU A 152 -1.08 12.08 -19.45
C LEU A 152 -0.58 12.61 -18.10
N LEU A 153 0.33 13.58 -18.10
CA LEU A 153 0.77 14.29 -16.88
C LEU A 153 -0.37 15.04 -16.20
N LEU A 154 -1.26 15.69 -16.96
CA LEU A 154 -2.42 16.37 -16.39
C LEU A 154 -3.45 15.39 -15.82
N ASP A 155 -3.67 14.24 -16.47
CA ASP A 155 -4.53 13.20 -15.90
C ASP A 155 -3.94 12.63 -14.60
N ALA A 156 -2.62 12.39 -14.58
CA ALA A 156 -1.89 12.01 -13.37
C ALA A 156 -2.06 13.06 -12.26
N ALA A 157 -1.91 14.35 -12.58
CA ALA A 157 -2.12 15.44 -11.64
C ALA A 157 -3.53 15.41 -11.00
N ALA A 158 -4.56 15.21 -11.82
CA ALA A 158 -5.94 15.08 -11.36
C ALA A 158 -6.17 13.82 -10.52
N THR A 159 -5.51 12.70 -10.85
CA THR A 159 -5.56 11.46 -10.07
C THR A 159 -4.94 11.63 -8.70
N TRP A 160 -3.75 12.23 -8.60
CA TRP A 160 -3.07 12.51 -7.34
C TRP A 160 -3.88 13.44 -6.43
N ARG A 161 -4.45 14.52 -6.97
CA ARG A 161 -5.31 15.43 -6.19
C ARG A 161 -6.58 14.75 -5.68
N ARG A 162 -7.23 13.92 -6.50
CA ARG A 162 -8.40 13.15 -6.07
C ARG A 162 -8.05 12.14 -4.99
N ALA A 163 -6.89 11.49 -5.08
CA ALA A 163 -6.40 10.61 -4.05
C ALA A 163 -6.12 11.37 -2.75
N GLY A 164 -5.45 12.53 -2.82
CA GLY A 164 -5.22 13.39 -1.66
C GLY A 164 -6.51 13.81 -0.96
N ALA A 165 -7.51 14.26 -1.72
CA ALA A 165 -8.83 14.60 -1.17
C ALA A 165 -9.51 13.39 -0.50
N GLY A 166 -9.50 12.23 -1.14
CA GLY A 166 -10.07 11.01 -0.55
C GLY A 166 -9.35 10.60 0.74
N VAL A 167 -8.02 10.72 0.78
CA VAL A 167 -7.23 10.43 1.99
C VAL A 167 -7.56 11.42 3.09
N ALA A 168 -7.71 12.72 2.80
CA ALA A 168 -8.11 13.72 3.78
C ALA A 168 -9.48 13.40 4.42
N ASP A 169 -10.43 12.85 3.65
CA ASP A 169 -11.74 12.45 4.18
C ASP A 169 -11.64 11.36 5.27
N LEU A 170 -10.53 10.60 5.32
CA LEU A 170 -10.31 9.58 6.36
C LEU A 170 -10.13 10.18 7.77
N GLU A 171 -9.79 11.47 7.88
CA GLU A 171 -9.72 12.18 9.17
C GLU A 171 -11.05 12.04 9.93
N SER A 172 -12.18 12.06 9.22
CA SER A 172 -13.52 11.92 9.80
C SER A 172 -13.71 10.62 10.57
N HIS A 173 -13.08 9.51 10.15
CA HIS A 173 -13.18 8.24 10.87
C HIS A 173 -12.41 8.25 12.18
N CYS A 174 -11.32 9.02 12.27
CA CYS A 174 -10.61 9.25 13.54
C CYS A 174 -11.47 10.11 14.48
N ASP A 175 -12.13 11.15 13.95
CA ASP A 175 -13.00 12.04 14.73
C ASP A 175 -14.26 11.29 15.23
N ILE A 176 -14.87 10.45 14.40
CA ILE A 176 -16.00 9.59 14.78
C ILE A 176 -15.57 8.62 15.90
N ALA A 177 -14.43 7.95 15.76
CA ALA A 177 -13.90 7.05 16.78
C ALA A 177 -13.65 7.80 18.10
N ALA A 178 -13.07 9.00 18.03
CA ALA A 178 -12.82 9.83 19.20
C ALA A 178 -14.13 10.23 19.91
N GLY A 179 -15.15 10.64 19.15
CA GLY A 179 -16.46 11.01 19.69
C GLY A 179 -17.11 9.89 20.51
N PHE A 180 -16.94 8.61 20.13
CA PHE A 180 -17.44 7.49 20.95
C PHE A 180 -16.67 7.30 22.26
N LEU A 181 -15.38 7.66 22.29
CA LEU A 181 -14.50 7.54 23.45
C LEU A 181 -14.64 8.70 24.44
N GLU A 182 -14.96 9.91 23.97
CA GLU A 182 -15.13 11.10 24.82
C GLU A 182 -16.23 10.96 25.88
N HIS A 183 -17.20 10.07 25.62
CA HIS A 183 -18.29 9.77 26.55
C HIS A 183 -17.89 8.74 27.62
N GLN A 184 -16.68 8.17 27.54
CA GLN A 184 -16.18 7.14 28.45
C GLN A 184 -15.27 7.75 29.52
N VAL A 185 -15.29 7.20 30.74
CA VAL A 185 -14.45 7.64 31.85
C VAL A 185 -13.54 6.51 32.31
N SER A 186 -12.30 6.50 31.81
CA SER A 186 -11.26 5.53 32.18
C SER A 186 -9.83 6.07 31.94
N PRO A 187 -8.78 5.60 32.63
CA PRO A 187 -7.40 6.11 32.50
C PRO A 187 -6.80 6.06 31.10
N GLU A 188 -7.24 5.14 30.26
CA GLU A 188 -6.73 4.91 28.92
C GLU A 188 -7.39 5.79 27.85
N ILE A 189 -8.50 6.45 28.16
CA ILE A 189 -9.21 7.34 27.21
C ILE A 189 -8.30 8.46 26.69
N PRO A 190 -7.53 9.21 27.52
CA PRO A 190 -6.63 10.23 27.00
C PRO A 190 -5.55 9.68 26.05
N LEU A 191 -5.07 8.45 26.29
CA LEU A 191 -4.09 7.81 25.42
C LEU A 191 -4.70 7.41 24.09
N ALA A 192 -5.92 6.85 24.11
CA ALA A 192 -6.65 6.48 22.91
C ALA A 192 -7.01 7.70 22.04
N LEU A 193 -7.47 8.80 22.66
CA LEU A 193 -7.73 10.06 21.97
C LEU A 193 -6.46 10.67 21.36
N SER A 194 -5.34 10.64 22.09
CA SER A 194 -4.05 11.09 21.56
C SER A 194 -3.59 10.25 20.36
N ALA A 195 -3.83 8.95 20.39
CA ALA A 195 -3.46 8.04 19.30
C ALA A 195 -4.31 8.29 18.04
N LEU A 196 -5.62 8.51 18.21
CA LEU A 196 -6.53 8.88 17.11
C LEU A 196 -6.20 10.26 16.52
N ALA A 197 -5.92 11.25 17.36
CA ALA A 197 -5.51 12.58 16.92
C ALA A 197 -4.18 12.56 16.15
N GLU A 198 -3.25 11.69 16.56
CA GLU A 198 -2.00 11.50 15.83
C GLU A 198 -2.22 10.82 14.49
N LEU A 199 -3.02 9.74 14.41
CA LEU A 199 -3.34 9.12 13.12
C LEU A 199 -4.03 10.12 12.19
N ARG A 200 -4.97 10.91 12.70
CA ARG A 200 -5.63 12.01 11.98
C ARG A 200 -4.62 12.99 11.38
N SER A 201 -3.64 13.45 12.16
CA SER A 201 -2.57 14.33 11.67
C SER A 201 -1.73 13.67 10.58
N LEU A 202 -1.40 12.38 10.72
CA LEU A 202 -0.60 11.63 9.74
C LEU A 202 -1.35 11.41 8.41
N ILE A 203 -2.68 11.28 8.49
CA ILE A 203 -3.56 11.25 7.32
C ILE A 203 -3.52 12.59 6.58
N GLY A 204 -3.66 13.71 7.29
CA GLY A 204 -3.55 15.05 6.72
C GLY A 204 -2.19 15.31 6.05
N ASP A 205 -1.09 14.99 6.73
CA ASP A 205 0.27 15.09 6.19
C ASP A 205 0.44 14.27 4.88
N THR A 206 -0.21 13.10 4.82
CA THR A 206 -0.19 12.24 3.62
C THR A 206 -1.03 12.85 2.51
N ALA A 207 -2.23 13.35 2.80
CA ALA A 207 -3.09 14.00 1.82
C ALA A 207 -2.39 15.20 1.16
N ASP A 208 -1.73 16.05 1.94
CA ASP A 208 -0.96 17.20 1.46
C ASP A 208 0.20 16.79 0.55
N ALA A 209 0.92 15.72 0.91
CA ALA A 209 1.98 15.17 0.08
C ALA A 209 1.46 14.67 -1.28
N LEU A 210 0.32 13.97 -1.31
CA LEU A 210 -0.33 13.52 -2.54
C LEU A 210 -0.76 14.70 -3.43
N VAL A 211 -1.35 15.74 -2.85
CA VAL A 211 -1.70 16.98 -3.57
C VAL A 211 -0.45 17.62 -4.17
N SER A 212 0.65 17.69 -3.41
CA SER A 212 1.93 18.23 -3.85
C SER A 212 2.54 17.47 -5.04
N VAL A 213 2.42 16.14 -5.07
CA VAL A 213 2.78 15.32 -6.24
C VAL A 213 1.94 15.71 -7.45
N GLY A 214 0.61 15.85 -7.27
CA GLY A 214 -0.28 16.27 -8.35
C GLY A 214 0.06 17.65 -8.91
N THR A 215 0.33 18.63 -8.04
CA THR A 215 0.75 19.98 -8.46
C THR A 215 2.08 19.94 -9.23
N SER A 216 3.02 19.08 -8.82
CA SER A 216 4.31 18.94 -9.51
C SER A 216 4.14 18.38 -10.93
N CYS A 217 3.17 17.47 -11.15
CA CYS A 217 2.85 16.94 -12.48
C CYS A 217 2.25 18.03 -13.39
N GLU A 218 1.32 18.83 -12.86
CA GLU A 218 0.69 19.93 -13.60
C GLU A 218 1.69 21.02 -13.98
N GLU A 219 2.51 21.48 -13.03
CA GLU A 219 3.55 22.48 -13.28
C GLU A 219 4.58 22.00 -14.32
N TYR A 220 4.94 20.71 -14.30
CA TYR A 220 5.84 20.13 -15.29
C TYR A 220 5.18 20.06 -16.67
N ALA A 221 3.92 19.61 -16.76
CA ALA A 221 3.16 19.56 -18.01
C ALA A 221 3.04 20.95 -18.65
N ASP A 222 2.69 21.97 -17.86
CA ASP A 222 2.54 23.33 -18.34
C ASP A 222 3.86 23.92 -18.83
N ALA A 223 4.97 23.63 -18.15
CA ALA A 223 6.30 24.06 -18.59
C ALA A 223 6.73 23.41 -19.92
N VAL A 224 6.39 22.13 -20.12
CA VAL A 224 6.65 21.44 -21.39
C VAL A 224 5.79 22.03 -22.51
N ARG A 225 4.49 22.28 -22.26
CA ARG A 225 3.60 22.91 -23.25
C ARG A 225 4.07 24.32 -23.65
N ASP A 226 4.40 25.16 -22.67
CA ASP A 226 4.94 26.50 -22.94
C ASP A 226 6.26 26.43 -23.74
N THR A 227 7.11 25.44 -23.44
CA THR A 227 8.33 25.20 -24.23
C THR A 227 8.00 24.80 -25.66
N HIS A 228 7.08 23.86 -25.88
CA HIS A 228 6.64 23.44 -27.22
C HIS A 228 6.08 24.62 -28.02
N ASP A 229 5.19 25.41 -27.42
CA ASP A 229 4.55 26.54 -28.09
C ASP A 229 5.55 27.63 -28.48
N ARG A 230 6.47 27.97 -27.57
CA ARG A 230 7.54 28.93 -27.86
C ARG A 230 8.52 28.40 -28.90
N THR A 231 8.88 27.11 -28.86
CA THR A 231 9.71 26.50 -29.89
C THR A 231 9.02 26.57 -31.26
N ARG A 232 7.73 26.24 -31.36
CA ARG A 232 6.98 26.36 -32.63
C ARG A 232 6.90 27.81 -33.15
N ALA A 233 6.75 28.79 -32.25
CA ALA A 233 6.80 30.19 -32.61
C ALA A 233 8.17 30.59 -33.21
N LEU A 234 9.28 30.15 -32.58
CA LEU A 234 10.63 30.38 -33.11
C LEU A 234 10.85 29.69 -34.47
N LEU A 235 10.35 28.46 -34.63
CA LEU A 235 10.43 27.75 -35.90
C LEU A 235 9.69 28.48 -37.01
N THR A 236 8.52 29.04 -36.71
CA THR A 236 7.74 29.87 -37.65
C THR A 236 8.48 31.16 -38.03
N GLU A 237 9.06 31.85 -37.04
CA GLU A 237 9.86 33.07 -37.25
C GLU A 237 11.07 32.79 -38.16
N ILE A 238 11.79 31.69 -37.89
CA ILE A 238 12.93 31.26 -38.71
C ILE A 238 12.48 30.91 -40.12
N GLY A 239 11.38 30.16 -40.26
CA GLY A 239 10.80 29.84 -41.56
C GLY A 239 10.53 31.10 -42.40
N GLN A 240 9.97 32.16 -41.79
CA GLN A 240 9.73 33.44 -42.46
C GLN A 240 11.02 34.18 -42.83
N MET A 241 11.99 34.27 -41.92
CA MET A 241 13.28 34.93 -42.18
C MET A 241 14.04 34.32 -43.37
N VAL A 242 13.97 33.00 -43.53
CA VAL A 242 14.66 32.33 -44.64
C VAL A 242 13.95 32.58 -45.98
N VAL A 243 12.63 32.80 -45.98
CA VAL A 243 11.86 33.17 -47.18
C VAL A 243 12.15 34.61 -47.64
N GLU A 244 12.25 35.57 -46.71
CA GLU A 244 12.44 36.99 -47.06
C GLU A 244 13.88 37.34 -47.48
N GLY A 245 14.88 36.67 -46.91
CA GLY A 245 16.28 36.99 -47.11
C GLY A 245 16.99 36.22 -48.23
N ALA A 246 16.26 35.45 -49.05
CA ALA A 246 16.77 34.69 -50.18
C ALA A 246 16.03 35.09 -51.47
N VAL A 247 16.65 35.92 -52.31
CA VAL A 247 16.22 36.02 -53.71
C VAL A 247 16.45 34.65 -54.36
N ILE A 248 15.35 33.97 -54.71
CA ILE A 248 15.22 32.72 -55.50
C ILE A 248 15.14 31.40 -54.70
N SER A 249 13.90 30.89 -54.60
CA SER A 249 13.45 29.53 -54.96
C SER A 249 14.28 28.31 -54.51
N ALA A 250 14.31 27.98 -53.22
CA ALA A 250 14.84 26.66 -52.80
C ALA A 250 14.02 25.92 -51.72
N ILE A 251 13.19 26.58 -50.92
CA ILE A 251 12.60 25.89 -49.75
C ILE A 251 11.25 25.21 -50.05
N VAL A 252 10.49 25.71 -51.04
CA VAL A 252 9.26 25.01 -51.46
C VAL A 252 9.53 23.95 -52.55
N GLY A 253 10.67 24.06 -53.27
CA GLY A 253 11.05 23.13 -54.35
C GLY A 253 12.26 22.22 -54.07
N GLY A 254 13.05 22.48 -53.01
CA GLY A 254 14.35 21.83 -52.76
C GLY A 254 14.39 20.86 -51.58
N ILE A 255 13.27 20.60 -50.90
CA ILE A 255 13.21 19.58 -49.84
C ILE A 255 13.40 18.16 -50.41
N THR A 256 13.28 17.99 -51.74
CA THR A 256 13.64 16.76 -52.47
C THR A 256 14.98 16.85 -53.23
N GLY A 257 15.73 17.96 -53.13
CA GLY A 257 16.91 18.19 -53.97
C GLY A 257 17.97 19.12 -53.38
N GLY A 258 18.82 18.60 -52.49
CA GLY A 258 20.22 19.02 -52.30
C GLY A 258 20.48 20.48 -51.92
N LEU A 259 20.31 20.84 -50.64
CA LEU A 259 20.83 22.10 -50.06
C LEU A 259 22.33 22.01 -49.70
N GLY A 260 23.15 21.36 -50.54
CA GLY A 260 24.57 21.17 -50.31
C GLY A 260 25.43 22.08 -51.20
N ALA A 261 26.13 23.03 -50.58
CA ALA A 261 27.29 23.77 -51.12
C ALA A 261 27.05 24.93 -52.12
N GLY A 262 26.20 25.90 -51.79
CA GLY A 262 26.13 27.21 -52.47
C GLY A 262 25.99 28.38 -51.48
N ALA A 263 26.36 29.60 -51.89
CA ALA A 263 26.39 30.79 -51.03
C ALA A 263 25.05 31.12 -50.34
N ALA A 264 23.92 30.81 -51.00
CA ALA A 264 22.58 30.99 -50.44
C ALA A 264 22.27 29.96 -49.32
N GLY A 265 22.74 28.72 -49.44
CA GLY A 265 22.56 27.67 -48.43
C GLY A 265 23.34 27.96 -47.14
N SER A 266 24.59 28.43 -47.25
CA SER A 266 25.38 28.81 -46.08
C SER A 266 24.79 30.00 -45.30
N ALA A 267 24.16 30.96 -45.99
CA ALA A 267 23.51 32.10 -45.35
C ALA A 267 22.25 31.70 -44.57
N ALA A 268 21.44 30.77 -45.10
CA ALA A 268 20.27 30.24 -44.40
C ALA A 268 20.67 29.48 -43.13
N LEU A 269 21.68 28.60 -43.22
CA LEU A 269 22.21 27.86 -42.07
C LEU A 269 22.79 28.79 -41.00
N ALA A 270 23.50 29.86 -41.40
CA ALA A 270 24.01 30.85 -40.44
C ALA A 270 22.88 31.59 -39.70
N ARG A 271 21.77 31.90 -40.38
CA ARG A 271 20.58 32.52 -39.75
C ARG A 271 19.89 31.57 -38.76
N ILE A 272 19.79 30.28 -39.09
CA ILE A 272 19.27 29.24 -38.18
C ILE A 272 20.17 29.14 -36.95
N GLY A 273 21.47 28.97 -37.15
CA GLY A 273 22.45 28.85 -36.07
C GLY A 273 22.50 30.09 -35.15
N ALA A 274 22.29 31.29 -35.70
CA ALA A 274 22.23 32.53 -34.91
C ALA A 274 21.06 32.55 -33.91
N GLN A 275 20.01 31.74 -34.11
CA GLN A 275 18.88 31.64 -33.18
C GLN A 275 19.09 30.59 -32.09
N ALA A 276 20.14 29.77 -32.15
CA ALA A 276 20.42 28.71 -31.18
C ALA A 276 20.34 29.16 -29.71
N PRO A 277 20.84 30.35 -29.29
CA PRO A 277 20.74 30.79 -27.90
C PRO A 277 19.29 30.90 -27.39
N ARG A 278 18.32 31.25 -28.24
CA ARG A 278 16.90 31.35 -27.84
C ARG A 278 16.30 29.98 -27.56
N PHE A 279 16.63 28.98 -28.37
CA PHE A 279 16.21 27.59 -28.12
C PHE A 279 16.82 27.02 -26.84
N HIS A 280 18.11 27.30 -26.61
CA HIS A 280 18.78 26.88 -25.37
C HIS A 280 18.16 27.54 -24.14
N ALA A 281 17.79 28.82 -24.22
CA ALA A 281 17.12 29.50 -23.12
C ALA A 281 15.79 28.84 -22.74
N LEU A 282 15.03 28.32 -23.71
CA LEU A 282 13.80 27.55 -23.44
C LEU A 282 14.10 26.26 -22.67
N LEU A 283 15.10 25.48 -23.09
CA LEU A 283 15.49 24.24 -22.39
C LEU A 283 16.05 24.50 -21.00
N VAL A 284 16.78 25.61 -20.80
CA VAL A 284 17.26 26.03 -19.47
C VAL A 284 16.07 26.37 -18.56
N GLY A 285 15.06 27.08 -19.08
CA GLY A 285 13.83 27.36 -18.35
C GLY A 285 13.08 26.09 -17.96
N LEU A 286 12.89 25.17 -18.90
CA LEU A 286 12.25 23.88 -18.64
C LEU A 286 13.00 23.06 -17.59
N ARG A 287 14.34 22.96 -17.69
CA ARG A 287 15.18 22.29 -16.68
C ARG A 287 15.03 22.92 -15.31
N ALA A 288 15.00 24.25 -15.22
CA ALA A 288 14.81 24.94 -13.94
C ALA A 288 13.46 24.58 -13.30
N THR A 289 12.38 24.53 -14.09
CA THR A 289 11.07 24.08 -13.60
C THR A 289 11.11 22.60 -13.20
N GLY A 290 11.69 21.72 -14.01
CA GLY A 290 11.87 20.30 -13.69
C GLY A 290 12.66 20.07 -12.40
N THR A 291 13.74 20.83 -12.17
CA THR A 291 14.49 20.78 -10.90
C THR A 291 13.67 21.30 -9.72
N ALA A 292 12.84 22.33 -9.91
CA ALA A 292 11.98 22.87 -8.86
C ALA A 292 10.86 21.88 -8.46
N THR A 293 10.18 21.28 -9.44
CA THR A 293 9.16 20.25 -9.19
C THR A 293 9.79 18.99 -8.60
N ALA A 294 10.95 18.55 -9.07
CA ALA A 294 11.74 17.48 -8.45
C ALA A 294 12.09 17.79 -6.98
N GLY A 295 12.45 19.05 -6.67
CA GLY A 295 12.67 19.51 -5.30
C GLY A 295 11.44 19.35 -4.40
N ARG A 296 10.27 19.71 -4.92
CA ARG A 296 8.99 19.56 -4.22
C ARG A 296 8.63 18.10 -3.98
N LEU A 297 8.81 17.25 -5.00
CA LEU A 297 8.58 15.80 -4.92
C LEU A 297 9.48 15.15 -3.87
N ARG A 298 10.76 15.53 -3.80
CA ARG A 298 11.69 15.06 -2.76
C ARG A 298 11.23 15.45 -1.36
N THR A 299 10.82 16.70 -1.16
CA THR A 299 10.26 17.17 0.12
C THR A 299 9.01 16.39 0.51
N ALA A 300 8.09 16.15 -0.43
CA ALA A 300 6.90 15.32 -0.20
C ALA A 300 7.29 13.88 0.20
N GLY A 301 8.27 13.29 -0.50
CA GLY A 301 8.80 11.97 -0.16
C GLY A 301 9.46 11.89 1.22
N ASP A 302 10.22 12.91 1.63
CA ASP A 302 10.78 13.03 2.99
C ASP A 302 9.68 13.11 4.06
N GLY A 303 8.62 13.88 3.79
CA GLY A 303 7.43 13.96 4.63
C GLY A 303 6.75 12.60 4.78
N LEU A 304 6.54 11.89 3.68
CA LEU A 304 5.94 10.55 3.67
C LEU A 304 6.81 9.51 4.42
N ARG A 305 8.14 9.58 4.33
CA ARG A 305 9.04 8.74 5.15
C ARG A 305 8.89 9.03 6.64
N THR A 306 8.72 10.30 7.00
CA THR A 306 8.46 10.72 8.38
C THR A 306 7.12 10.17 8.86
N VAL A 307 6.07 10.24 8.03
CA VAL A 307 4.77 9.64 8.32
C VAL A 307 4.92 8.15 8.62
N ARG A 308 5.53 7.37 7.72
CA ARG A 308 5.71 5.91 7.92
C ARG A 308 6.41 5.59 9.24
N THR A 309 7.52 6.27 9.53
CA THR A 309 8.25 6.08 10.79
C THR A 309 7.34 6.28 12.02
N ARG A 310 6.41 7.24 11.96
CA ARG A 310 5.44 7.51 13.02
C ARG A 310 4.28 6.52 13.03
N VAL A 311 3.86 6.03 11.86
CA VAL A 311 2.78 5.05 11.70
C VAL A 311 3.19 3.65 12.16
N GLU A 312 4.47 3.29 12.03
CA GLU A 312 4.99 1.97 12.41
C GLU A 312 4.60 1.53 13.83
N LYS A 313 4.45 2.46 14.78
CA LYS A 313 4.04 2.10 16.15
C LYS A 313 2.63 1.54 16.25
N PHE A 314 1.74 1.88 15.31
CA PHE A 314 0.39 1.31 15.20
C PHE A 314 0.43 -0.06 14.52
N ALA A 315 1.30 -0.24 13.52
CA ALA A 315 1.48 -1.50 12.79
C ALA A 315 2.25 -2.56 13.61
N ARG A 316 3.18 -2.13 14.46
CA ARG A 316 3.96 -2.96 15.39
C ARG A 316 3.22 -3.29 16.68
N VAL A 317 1.90 -3.16 16.72
CA VAL A 317 1.07 -3.76 17.76
C VAL A 317 0.70 -5.17 17.31
N PRO A 318 1.53 -6.21 17.54
CA PRO A 318 0.94 -7.51 17.68
C PRO A 318 0.00 -7.40 18.89
N ALA A 319 -1.16 -8.05 18.83
CA ALA A 319 -1.92 -8.33 20.05
C ALA A 319 -1.03 -9.19 20.97
N ARG A 320 -0.08 -8.57 21.67
CA ARG A 320 0.86 -9.19 22.57
C ARG A 320 0.49 -8.77 23.98
N GLY A 321 -0.47 -9.51 24.52
CA GLY A 321 -0.36 -9.96 25.91
C GLY A 321 -1.09 -9.15 26.97
N GLU A 322 -2.33 -8.75 26.76
CA GLU A 322 -3.23 -8.41 27.88
C GLU A 322 -3.72 -9.68 28.58
N ARG A 323 -2.79 -10.37 29.25
CA ARG A 323 -3.14 -11.20 30.40
C ARG A 323 -3.32 -10.24 31.57
N GLY A 324 -4.56 -10.00 31.98
CA GLY A 324 -4.83 -9.59 33.36
C GLY A 324 -4.12 -10.55 34.31
N SER A 325 -3.24 -10.02 35.15
CA SER A 325 -2.67 -10.79 36.26
C SER A 325 -3.44 -10.46 37.53
N MET A 326 -4.03 -11.46 38.15
CA MET A 326 -4.39 -11.39 39.57
C MET A 326 -3.08 -11.47 40.35
N LYS A 327 -2.62 -10.35 40.91
CA LYS A 327 -1.58 -10.36 41.95
C LYS A 327 -2.20 -10.94 43.22
N VAL A 328 -1.96 -12.22 43.48
CA VAL A 328 -2.10 -12.81 44.81
C VAL A 328 -0.80 -12.53 45.58
N PRO A 329 -0.86 -12.16 46.87
CA PRO A 329 0.35 -11.88 47.63
C PRO A 329 1.22 -13.14 47.75
N GLY A 330 2.40 -13.13 47.10
CA GLY A 330 3.48 -14.09 47.30
C GLY A 330 3.82 -14.96 46.09
N GLY A 331 5.03 -14.75 45.53
CA GLY A 331 5.76 -15.76 44.76
C GLY A 331 5.96 -15.48 43.26
N TRP A 332 7.23 -15.36 42.85
CA TRP A 332 7.72 -15.02 41.51
C TRP A 332 7.57 -16.13 40.44
N GLY A 333 7.34 -15.72 39.18
CA GLY A 333 7.99 -16.31 37.99
C GLY A 333 7.11 -17.01 36.93
N GLY A 334 7.27 -16.64 35.65
CA GLY A 334 7.10 -17.54 34.49
C GLY A 334 6.07 -17.15 33.41
N ALA A 335 6.56 -16.88 32.19
CA ALA A 335 5.80 -16.70 30.95
C ALA A 335 4.86 -17.89 30.64
N ARG A 336 3.75 -17.67 29.91
CA ARG A 336 2.84 -18.76 29.48
C ARG A 336 2.45 -18.64 28.00
N GLY A 337 2.65 -19.74 27.27
CA GLY A 337 2.37 -19.93 25.83
C GLY A 337 0.92 -20.25 25.47
N ILE A 338 0.71 -20.58 24.18
CA ILE A 338 -0.57 -20.92 23.54
C ILE A 338 -1.25 -22.11 24.26
N PRO A 339 -2.56 -22.01 24.59
CA PRO A 339 -3.28 -23.10 25.24
C PRO A 339 -3.37 -24.33 24.33
N ALA A 340 -3.25 -25.51 24.93
CA ALA A 340 -3.37 -26.77 24.21
C ALA A 340 -4.80 -26.96 23.68
N ARG A 341 -4.96 -27.39 22.43
CA ARG A 341 -6.30 -27.61 21.84
C ARG A 341 -7.03 -28.74 22.58
N PRO A 342 -8.30 -28.54 23.00
CA PRO A 342 -9.10 -29.59 23.60
C PRO A 342 -9.26 -30.77 22.65
N ARG A 343 -9.04 -31.98 23.17
CA ARG A 343 -9.20 -33.22 22.40
C ARG A 343 -10.70 -33.55 22.28
N PRO A 344 -11.22 -33.81 21.06
CA PRO A 344 -12.58 -34.30 20.87
C PRO A 344 -12.82 -35.61 21.63
N ASP A 345 -13.99 -35.73 22.25
CA ASP A 345 -14.44 -36.98 22.85
C ASP A 345 -15.11 -37.84 21.77
N VAL A 346 -14.74 -39.12 21.71
CA VAL A 346 -15.26 -40.07 20.71
C VAL A 346 -15.50 -41.43 21.37
N THR A 347 -16.57 -42.10 20.95
CA THR A 347 -17.00 -43.36 21.57
C THR A 347 -16.35 -44.59 20.96
N ASP A 348 -16.05 -44.56 19.65
CA ASP A 348 -15.37 -45.65 18.94
C ASP A 348 -13.88 -45.74 19.28
N GLU A 349 -13.43 -46.91 19.74
CA GLU A 349 -12.05 -47.15 20.17
C GLU A 349 -11.02 -46.92 19.05
N LYS A 350 -11.37 -47.28 17.81
CA LYS A 350 -10.47 -47.16 16.66
C LYS A 350 -10.35 -45.70 16.21
N LEU A 351 -11.45 -44.94 16.25
CA LEU A 351 -11.44 -43.49 16.04
C LEU A 351 -10.64 -42.79 17.14
N ASN A 352 -10.81 -43.21 18.39
CA ASN A 352 -10.11 -42.68 19.54
C ASN A 352 -8.58 -42.82 19.43
N ASN A 353 -8.09 -43.87 18.77
CA ASN A 353 -6.68 -44.04 18.48
C ASN A 353 -6.15 -42.99 17.49
N TYR A 354 -6.91 -42.66 16.44
CA TYR A 354 -6.54 -41.58 15.51
C TYR A 354 -6.57 -40.22 16.20
N VAL A 355 -7.63 -39.92 16.95
CA VAL A 355 -7.75 -38.69 17.75
C VAL A 355 -6.59 -38.58 18.75
N SER A 356 -6.27 -39.65 19.49
CA SER A 356 -5.11 -39.68 20.40
C SER A 356 -3.80 -39.35 19.71
N ASN A 357 -3.61 -39.86 18.49
CA ASN A 357 -2.39 -39.66 17.74
C ASN A 357 -2.24 -38.22 17.23
N LEU A 358 -3.33 -37.58 16.82
CA LEU A 358 -3.34 -36.18 16.36
C LEU A 358 -3.13 -35.20 17.52
N PHE A 359 -3.69 -35.51 18.69
CA PHE A 359 -3.64 -34.67 19.89
C PHE A 359 -2.54 -35.07 20.87
N LYS A 360 -1.59 -35.95 20.49
CA LYS A 360 -0.55 -36.43 21.42
C LYS A 360 0.32 -35.30 21.98
N GLY A 361 0.57 -34.25 21.19
CA GLY A 361 1.43 -33.12 21.58
C GLY A 361 0.77 -32.12 22.55
N THR A 362 -0.55 -32.17 22.74
CA THR A 362 -1.29 -31.25 23.63
C THR A 362 -0.91 -31.42 25.10
N LYS A 363 -0.43 -32.62 25.47
CA LYS A 363 0.04 -32.96 26.82
C LYS A 363 1.53 -32.68 27.06
N ASN A 364 2.25 -32.12 26.08
CA ASN A 364 3.66 -31.78 26.24
C ASN A 364 3.82 -30.37 26.84
N ASP A 365 4.59 -30.26 27.93
CA ASP A 365 4.89 -28.99 28.60
C ASP A 365 5.80 -28.06 27.76
N SER A 366 6.51 -28.65 26.78
CA SER A 366 7.36 -27.97 25.79
C SER A 366 6.70 -27.85 24.41
N ARG A 367 5.36 -27.89 24.35
CA ARG A 367 4.62 -27.77 23.10
C ARG A 367 4.87 -26.41 22.43
N VAL A 368 5.00 -26.45 21.11
CA VAL A 368 4.98 -25.27 20.25
C VAL A 368 3.59 -25.21 19.64
N GLY A 369 2.96 -24.03 19.68
CA GLY A 369 1.60 -23.84 19.18
C GLY A 369 0.51 -24.55 20.00
N ASP A 370 -0.52 -25.05 19.33
CA ASP A 370 -1.69 -25.68 19.98
C ASP A 370 -1.47 -27.14 20.40
N GLY A 371 -0.32 -27.72 20.01
CA GLY A 371 0.12 -29.07 20.33
C GLY A 371 -0.52 -30.18 19.49
N THR A 372 -1.28 -29.85 18.44
CA THR A 372 -1.83 -30.82 17.51
C THR A 372 -0.88 -31.10 16.35
N THR A 373 -1.07 -32.25 15.71
CA THR A 373 -0.34 -32.60 14.49
C THR A 373 -0.71 -31.67 13.31
N MET A 374 -1.89 -31.02 13.33
CA MET A 374 -2.37 -30.11 12.28
C MET A 374 -1.59 -28.79 12.31
N ASP A 375 -1.42 -28.25 13.52
CA ASP A 375 -0.65 -27.03 13.78
C ASP A 375 0.85 -27.23 13.49
N ALA A 376 1.39 -28.40 13.85
CA ALA A 376 2.74 -28.79 13.48
C ALA A 376 2.94 -28.79 11.95
N ILE A 377 1.97 -29.29 11.18
CA ILE A 377 2.03 -29.30 9.70
C ILE A 377 1.91 -27.88 9.13
N ARG A 378 1.02 -27.03 9.68
CA ARG A 378 0.92 -25.62 9.26
C ARG A 378 2.23 -24.87 9.49
N ALA A 379 2.86 -25.07 10.65
CA ALA A 379 4.15 -24.49 10.95
C ALA A 379 5.24 -24.99 9.99
N GLU A 380 5.30 -26.30 9.73
CA GLU A 380 6.25 -26.91 8.79
C GLU A 380 6.08 -26.41 7.35
N SER A 381 4.84 -26.20 6.90
CA SER A 381 4.54 -25.66 5.57
C SER A 381 4.98 -24.19 5.45
N ALA A 382 4.76 -23.40 6.50
CA ALA A 382 5.09 -21.97 6.51
C ALA A 382 6.60 -21.70 6.63
N THR A 383 7.35 -22.53 7.38
CA THR A 383 8.77 -22.27 7.67
C THR A 383 9.74 -23.15 6.89
N GLY A 384 9.29 -24.30 6.37
CA GLY A 384 10.16 -25.33 5.80
C GLY A 384 11.01 -26.08 6.84
N GLU A 385 10.82 -25.80 8.14
CA GLU A 385 11.58 -26.40 9.25
C GLU A 385 10.75 -27.42 10.03
N ALA A 386 11.41 -28.46 10.55
CA ALA A 386 10.76 -29.53 11.30
C ALA A 386 10.42 -29.10 12.74
N THR A 387 9.18 -29.34 13.18
CA THR A 387 8.80 -29.12 14.59
C THR A 387 9.36 -30.25 15.48
N HIS A 388 10.12 -29.88 16.53
CA HIS A 388 10.87 -30.82 17.39
C HIS A 388 11.75 -31.83 16.61
N GLY A 389 12.28 -31.42 15.45
CA GLY A 389 13.24 -32.21 14.66
C GLY A 389 12.64 -33.37 13.85
N ARG A 390 11.31 -33.44 13.67
CA ARG A 390 10.64 -34.40 12.78
C ARG A 390 9.55 -33.72 11.95
N MET A 391 9.40 -34.12 10.69
CA MET A 391 8.31 -33.65 9.84
C MET A 391 7.03 -34.44 10.15
N HIS A 392 5.95 -33.73 10.47
CA HIS A 392 4.64 -34.27 10.84
C HIS A 392 3.73 -34.49 9.63
N ALA A 393 4.05 -33.95 8.45
CA ALA A 393 3.29 -34.12 7.21
C ALA A 393 3.11 -35.60 6.76
N ILE A 394 4.09 -36.47 7.03
CA ILE A 394 3.98 -37.92 6.73
C ILE A 394 2.90 -38.56 7.62
N LYS A 395 3.00 -38.31 8.93
CA LYS A 395 2.05 -38.81 9.94
C LYS A 395 0.64 -38.26 9.71
N GLY A 396 0.52 -37.01 9.28
CA GLY A 396 -0.75 -36.40 8.86
C GLY A 396 -1.41 -37.17 7.71
N ARG A 397 -0.66 -37.46 6.64
CA ARG A 397 -1.16 -38.22 5.46
C ARG A 397 -1.58 -39.64 5.80
N GLU A 398 -0.83 -40.33 6.67
CA GLU A 398 -1.18 -41.67 7.15
C GLU A 398 -2.47 -41.65 7.97
N THR A 399 -2.61 -40.67 8.86
CA THR A 399 -3.81 -40.52 9.70
C THR A 399 -5.04 -40.15 8.88
N LEU A 400 -4.88 -39.27 7.87
CA LEU A 400 -5.94 -38.92 6.91
C LEU A 400 -6.47 -40.17 6.20
N ARG A 401 -5.59 -41.01 5.63
CA ARG A 401 -5.98 -42.27 4.98
C ARG A 401 -6.67 -43.24 5.94
N GLY A 402 -6.24 -43.26 7.20
CA GLY A 402 -6.83 -44.06 8.27
C GLY A 402 -8.26 -43.63 8.63
N LEU A 403 -8.48 -42.32 8.78
CA LEU A 403 -9.79 -41.72 9.05
C LEU A 403 -10.77 -41.90 7.89
N GLU A 404 -10.33 -41.67 6.64
CA GLU A 404 -11.17 -41.89 5.46
C GLU A 404 -11.57 -43.36 5.29
N ARG A 405 -10.65 -44.29 5.61
CA ARG A 405 -10.96 -45.72 5.61
C ARG A 405 -11.94 -46.08 6.72
N TRP A 406 -11.77 -45.50 7.90
CA TRP A 406 -12.66 -45.72 9.04
C TRP A 406 -14.09 -45.25 8.72
N LEU A 407 -14.28 -44.07 8.13
CA LEU A 407 -15.61 -43.60 7.72
C LEU A 407 -16.30 -44.52 6.71
N ARG A 408 -15.54 -45.07 5.75
CA ARG A 408 -16.10 -46.02 4.76
C ARG A 408 -16.47 -47.37 5.36
N GLN A 409 -15.73 -47.83 6.36
CA GLN A 409 -15.94 -49.14 6.99
C GLN A 409 -17.01 -49.13 8.08
N ASN A 410 -17.41 -47.95 8.57
CA ASN A 410 -18.38 -47.82 9.65
C ASN A 410 -19.57 -46.93 9.23
N PRO A 411 -20.41 -47.37 8.26
CA PRO A 411 -21.57 -46.62 7.81
C PRO A 411 -22.55 -46.32 8.96
N ASP A 412 -22.67 -47.23 9.93
CA ASP A 412 -23.64 -47.16 11.03
C ASP A 412 -23.03 -46.62 12.34
N ALA A 413 -21.82 -46.04 12.32
CA ALA A 413 -21.23 -45.40 13.50
C ALA A 413 -22.07 -44.22 14.00
N SER A 414 -21.92 -43.87 15.28
CA SER A 414 -22.68 -42.77 15.90
C SER A 414 -22.46 -41.45 15.14
N GLY A 415 -23.53 -40.66 15.00
CA GLY A 415 -23.47 -39.35 14.34
C GLY A 415 -22.35 -38.44 14.87
N PRO A 416 -22.15 -38.33 16.19
CA PRO A 416 -21.04 -37.57 16.77
C PRO A 416 -19.65 -38.08 16.36
N ASP A 417 -19.40 -39.38 16.38
CA ASP A 417 -18.08 -39.94 16.01
C ASP A 417 -17.79 -39.74 14.52
N ARG A 418 -18.81 -39.89 13.66
CA ARG A 418 -18.69 -39.60 12.23
C ARG A 418 -18.37 -38.13 11.99
N GLN A 419 -19.04 -37.22 12.69
CA GLN A 419 -18.79 -35.78 12.59
C GLN A 419 -17.36 -35.41 13.02
N VAL A 420 -16.84 -36.00 14.10
CA VAL A 420 -15.45 -35.80 14.52
C VAL A 420 -14.47 -36.32 13.46
N ALA A 421 -14.72 -37.50 12.90
CA ALA A 421 -13.87 -38.06 11.85
C ALA A 421 -13.87 -37.20 10.57
N GLU A 422 -15.04 -36.73 10.13
CA GLU A 422 -15.20 -35.84 8.97
C GLU A 422 -14.51 -34.49 9.18
N SER A 423 -14.66 -33.89 10.37
CA SER A 423 -14.00 -32.64 10.73
C SER A 423 -12.47 -32.77 10.69
N LEU A 424 -11.92 -33.84 11.27
CA LEU A 424 -10.47 -34.09 11.27
C LEU A 424 -9.93 -34.41 9.87
N ILE A 425 -10.72 -35.06 9.00
CA ILE A 425 -10.36 -35.29 7.60
C ILE A 425 -10.27 -33.96 6.84
N ASN A 426 -11.26 -33.08 7.01
CA ASN A 426 -11.28 -31.79 6.34
C ASN A 426 -10.10 -30.93 6.78
N GLU A 427 -9.82 -30.87 8.08
CA GLU A 427 -8.69 -30.12 8.60
C GLU A 427 -7.35 -30.71 8.14
N LEU A 428 -7.22 -32.04 8.07
CA LEU A 428 -6.01 -32.67 7.53
C LEU A 428 -5.83 -32.40 6.04
N LYS A 429 -6.90 -32.35 5.25
CA LYS A 429 -6.84 -32.01 3.82
C LYS A 429 -6.39 -30.57 3.60
N ASP A 430 -6.93 -29.66 4.40
CA ASP A 430 -6.56 -28.24 4.39
C ASP A 430 -5.06 -28.06 4.63
N VAL A 431 -4.51 -28.67 5.68
CA VAL A 431 -3.09 -28.48 6.03
C VAL A 431 -2.10 -29.28 5.19
N LEU A 432 -2.55 -30.30 4.46
CA LEU A 432 -1.68 -31.18 3.64
C LEU A 432 -1.68 -30.83 2.15
N THR A 433 -2.54 -29.89 1.73
CA THR A 433 -2.59 -29.40 0.35
C THR A 433 -1.93 -28.02 0.35
N PRO A 434 -0.83 -27.81 -0.40
CA PRO A 434 -0.14 -26.53 -0.44
C PRO A 434 -0.97 -25.41 -1.07
#